data_AF-A0A0A8EEM3-F1
#
_entry.id   AF-A0A0A8EEM3-F1
#
_cell.length_a   1.000
_cell.length_b   1.000
_cell.length_c   1.000
_cell.angle_alpha   90.00
_cell.angle_beta   90.00
_cell.angle_gamma   90.00
#
_symmetry.space_group_name_H-M   'P 1'
#
loop_
_entity.id
_entity.type
_entity.pdbx_description
1 polymer ?
#
loop_
_entity_poly.entity_id
_entity_poly.type
_entity_poly.pdbx_seq_one_letter_code
_entity_poly.pdbx_strand_id
1 'polypeptide(L)'
;MNEALSRPAVVSRVSELVGCTPLLELCRTMRALGTELVYVDDGSEDLATAAREELAEELARGRDNTVFTEQHNNPSNGVGYHPVAHELHQALDGRLDLLIGAVGTGGALCGTAGELRTLMPDVTTIGVEPKGSIAFGGPAHDYHQSGTGTPEGAEIGALVDFALIDEGVKVGDVEAFATARAVARTGLLIGGSAGGVVHEALRRLPSLPPGTTVVALVNDGGEKYLDTVFDDGWLAARGLLAPDVEREIDERLGKLRRN
;
A
#
# COMPACT_ATOMS: atom_id res chain seq x y z
N MET A 1 -27.89 -4.03 -18.16
CA MET A 1 -27.17 -3.21 -17.17
C MET A 1 -27.83 -3.35 -15.79
N ASN A 2 -27.99 -4.58 -15.26
CA ASN A 2 -28.69 -4.81 -13.99
C ASN A 2 -28.28 -6.11 -13.25
N GLU A 3 -27.10 -6.66 -13.53
CA GLU A 3 -26.60 -7.89 -12.85
C GLU A 3 -25.33 -7.66 -12.02
N ALA A 4 -24.75 -6.46 -12.02
CA ALA A 4 -23.41 -6.23 -11.46
C ALA A 4 -23.35 -5.99 -9.93
N LEU A 5 -24.47 -6.09 -9.20
CA LEU A 5 -24.49 -5.76 -7.76
C LEU A 5 -25.33 -6.71 -6.89
N SER A 6 -25.73 -7.89 -7.38
CA SER A 6 -26.30 -8.89 -6.47
C SER A 6 -25.17 -9.49 -5.63
N ARG A 7 -25.20 -9.29 -4.31
CA ARG A 7 -24.35 -10.06 -3.38
C ARG A 7 -24.45 -11.54 -3.76
N PRO A 8 -23.35 -12.27 -3.94
CA PRO A 8 -23.43 -13.71 -4.18
C PRO A 8 -24.29 -14.34 -3.09
N ALA A 9 -25.22 -15.20 -3.47
CA ALA A 9 -26.26 -15.78 -2.60
C ALA A 9 -25.74 -16.62 -1.41
N VAL A 10 -24.43 -16.59 -1.13
CA VAL A 10 -23.70 -17.46 -0.21
C VAL A 10 -23.06 -16.67 0.95
N VAL A 11 -22.88 -15.35 0.86
CA VAL A 11 -22.30 -14.54 1.94
C VAL A 11 -23.39 -13.73 2.65
N SER A 12 -23.75 -14.19 3.85
CA SER A 12 -24.81 -13.54 4.66
C SER A 12 -24.28 -12.41 5.56
N ARG A 13 -22.97 -12.38 5.85
CA ARG A 13 -22.33 -11.41 6.74
C ARG A 13 -20.87 -11.19 6.34
N VAL A 14 -20.39 -9.95 6.50
CA VAL A 14 -18.97 -9.59 6.43
C VAL A 14 -18.62 -8.88 7.73
N SER A 15 -17.50 -9.28 8.34
CA SER A 15 -16.97 -8.66 9.55
C SER A 15 -15.53 -8.22 9.30
N GLU A 16 -15.15 -7.05 9.80
CA GLU A 16 -13.78 -6.53 9.72
C GLU A 16 -13.23 -6.34 11.13
N LEU A 17 -12.02 -6.86 11.38
CA LEU A 17 -11.29 -6.63 12.62
C LEU A 17 -10.44 -5.36 12.47
N VAL A 18 -10.73 -4.34 13.27
CA VAL A 18 -10.04 -3.05 13.22
C VAL A 18 -9.30 -2.78 14.52
N GLY A 19 -8.11 -2.21 14.44
CA GLY A 19 -7.34 -1.80 15.62
C GLY A 19 -7.92 -0.56 16.32
N CYS A 20 -7.21 -0.04 17.31
CA CYS A 20 -7.66 1.06 18.16
C CYS A 20 -7.66 2.44 17.49
N THR A 21 -6.88 2.63 16.42
CA THR A 21 -6.72 3.90 15.70
C THR A 21 -7.04 3.80 14.20
N PRO A 22 -8.22 3.29 13.80
CA PRO A 22 -8.53 3.09 12.40
C PRO A 22 -8.86 4.42 11.70
N LEU A 23 -8.67 4.45 10.37
CA LEU A 23 -9.10 5.58 9.56
C LEU A 23 -10.63 5.74 9.63
N LEU A 24 -11.08 6.93 10.03
CA LEU A 24 -12.50 7.21 10.26
C LEU A 24 -13.34 6.97 9.00
N GLU A 25 -12.87 7.45 7.85
CA GLU A 25 -13.54 7.28 6.56
C GLU A 25 -13.59 5.81 6.11
N LEU A 26 -12.58 5.01 6.44
CA LEU A 26 -12.59 3.58 6.18
C LEU A 26 -13.69 2.88 6.99
N CYS A 27 -13.78 3.16 8.29
CA CYS A 27 -14.84 2.62 9.14
C CYS A 27 -16.24 3.06 8.70
N ARG A 28 -16.40 4.33 8.28
CA ARG A 28 -17.67 4.84 7.75
C ARG A 28 -18.07 4.11 6.48
N THR A 29 -17.13 3.93 5.56
CA THR A 29 -17.35 3.20 4.30
C THR A 29 -17.76 1.75 4.56
N MET A 30 -17.02 1.03 5.41
CA MET A 30 -17.33 -0.35 5.77
C MET A 30 -18.73 -0.48 6.40
N ARG A 31 -19.10 0.40 7.33
CA ARG A 31 -20.46 0.42 7.91
C ARG A 31 -21.54 0.67 6.86
N ALA A 32 -21.31 1.58 5.92
CA ALA A 32 -22.23 1.85 4.83
C ALA A 32 -22.42 0.64 3.90
N LEU A 33 -21.39 -0.18 3.72
CA LEU A 33 -21.44 -1.45 2.99
C LEU A 33 -22.10 -2.59 3.79
N GLY A 34 -22.48 -2.35 5.05
CA GLY A 34 -23.10 -3.33 5.93
C GLY A 34 -22.11 -4.28 6.60
N THR A 35 -20.84 -3.90 6.71
CA THR A 35 -19.81 -4.66 7.44
C THR A 35 -19.95 -4.47 8.94
N GLU A 36 -19.88 -5.57 9.69
CA GLU A 36 -19.77 -5.56 11.15
C GLU A 36 -18.32 -5.23 11.55
N LEU A 37 -18.10 -4.07 12.15
CA LEU A 37 -16.77 -3.71 12.67
C LEU A 37 -16.59 -4.28 14.07
N VAL A 38 -15.55 -5.10 14.23
CA VAL A 38 -15.11 -5.63 15.52
C VAL A 38 -13.81 -4.94 15.88
N TYR A 39 -13.84 -4.17 16.97
CA TYR A 39 -12.66 -3.47 17.46
C TYR A 39 -11.83 -4.43 18.31
N VAL A 40 -10.57 -4.58 17.93
CA VAL A 40 -9.59 -5.42 18.63
C VAL A 40 -8.62 -4.50 19.35
N ASP A 41 -8.58 -4.65 20.66
CA ASP A 41 -7.68 -3.95 21.57
C ASP A 41 -6.86 -5.02 22.30
N ASP A 42 -5.55 -5.02 22.08
CA ASP A 42 -4.59 -5.90 22.76
C ASP A 42 -3.86 -5.18 23.91
N GLY A 43 -4.30 -3.96 24.26
CA GLY A 43 -3.68 -3.12 25.27
C GLY A 43 -2.38 -2.44 24.82
N SER A 44 -1.98 -2.61 23.56
CA SER A 44 -0.88 -1.85 22.94
C SER A 44 -1.40 -0.60 22.21
N GLU A 45 -0.53 0.40 22.03
CA GLU A 45 -0.84 1.54 21.14
C GLU A 45 -0.61 1.19 19.65
N ASP A 46 -0.19 -0.04 19.37
CA ASP A 46 0.25 -0.50 18.05
C ASP A 46 -0.91 -0.98 17.16
N LEU A 47 -0.60 -1.34 15.92
CA LEU A 47 -1.57 -1.75 14.90
C LEU A 47 -2.34 -3.05 15.24
N ALA A 48 -2.06 -3.71 16.37
CA ALA A 48 -2.68 -4.95 16.84
C ALA A 48 -2.85 -6.01 15.74
N THR A 49 -1.90 -6.09 14.79
CA THR A 49 -2.04 -6.93 13.58
C THR A 49 -2.12 -8.41 13.94
N ALA A 50 -1.19 -8.89 14.77
CA ALA A 50 -1.18 -10.29 15.24
C ALA A 50 -2.46 -10.64 16.01
N ALA A 51 -2.90 -9.77 16.94
CA ALA A 51 -4.13 -10.00 17.71
C ALA A 51 -5.38 -10.07 16.82
N ARG A 52 -5.44 -9.26 15.76
CA ARG A 52 -6.53 -9.34 14.77
C ARG A 52 -6.49 -10.66 14.00
N GLU A 53 -5.33 -11.13 13.59
CA GLU A 53 -5.20 -12.42 12.89
C GLU A 53 -5.58 -13.60 13.77
N GLU A 54 -5.08 -13.64 15.01
CA GLU A 54 -5.41 -14.68 15.99
C GLU A 54 -6.93 -14.75 16.23
N LEU A 55 -7.58 -13.60 16.41
CA LEU A 55 -9.04 -13.54 16.58
C LEU A 55 -9.77 -13.99 15.31
N ALA A 56 -9.30 -13.62 14.12
CA ALA A 56 -9.90 -14.06 12.86
C ALA A 56 -9.84 -15.58 12.71
N GLU A 57 -8.69 -16.18 13.04
CA GLU A 57 -8.51 -17.62 13.05
C GLU A 57 -9.40 -18.31 14.07
N GLU A 58 -9.51 -17.78 15.30
CA GLU A 58 -10.39 -18.33 16.34
C GLU A 58 -11.86 -18.32 15.87
N LEU A 59 -12.31 -17.19 15.33
CA LEU A 59 -13.68 -17.04 14.81
C LEU A 59 -13.99 -18.02 13.68
N ALA A 60 -13.04 -18.22 12.76
CA ALA A 60 -13.19 -19.16 11.65
C ALA A 60 -13.17 -20.62 12.14
N ARG A 61 -12.26 -20.97 13.07
CA ARG A 61 -12.16 -22.32 13.64
C ARG A 61 -13.39 -22.71 14.46
N GLY A 62 -14.04 -21.73 15.10
CA GLY A 62 -15.23 -21.95 15.92
C GLY A 62 -16.56 -22.03 15.16
N ARG A 63 -16.59 -21.86 13.82
CA ARG A 63 -17.83 -21.72 13.05
C ARG A 63 -17.73 -22.34 11.65
N ASP A 64 -18.53 -23.38 11.39
CA ASP A 64 -18.55 -24.14 10.11
C ASP A 64 -18.85 -23.31 8.84
N ASN A 65 -19.42 -22.11 8.99
CA ASN A 65 -19.81 -21.22 7.91
C ASN A 65 -19.06 -19.88 7.90
N THR A 66 -17.90 -19.82 8.54
CA THR A 66 -17.05 -18.63 8.59
C THR A 66 -15.72 -18.93 7.89
N VAL A 67 -15.31 -18.05 6.99
CA VAL A 67 -14.05 -18.17 6.27
C VAL A 67 -13.17 -16.99 6.63
N PHE A 68 -11.98 -17.28 7.16
CA PHE A 68 -10.91 -16.29 7.24
C PHE A 68 -10.16 -16.28 5.90
N THR A 69 -10.15 -15.14 5.21
CA THR A 69 -9.54 -15.01 3.88
C THR A 69 -8.02 -14.93 3.92
N GLU A 70 -7.44 -14.57 5.07
CA GLU A 70 -6.02 -14.71 5.40
C GLU A 70 -5.09 -14.06 4.34
N GLN A 71 -5.05 -12.72 4.30
CA GLN A 71 -4.41 -12.00 3.19
C GLN A 71 -2.88 -12.16 3.11
N HIS A 72 -2.22 -12.60 4.18
CA HIS A 72 -0.76 -12.68 4.26
C HIS A 72 -0.20 -13.97 3.65
N ASN A 73 -0.94 -15.08 3.73
CA ASN A 73 -0.51 -16.38 3.19
C ASN A 73 -1.45 -16.96 2.12
N ASN A 74 -2.61 -16.36 1.83
CA ASN A 74 -3.49 -16.80 0.74
C ASN A 74 -2.97 -16.38 -0.65
N PRO A 75 -2.61 -17.34 -1.53
CA PRO A 75 -2.10 -17.04 -2.87
C PRO A 75 -3.06 -16.22 -3.74
N SER A 76 -4.37 -16.27 -3.45
CA SER A 76 -5.39 -15.51 -4.17
C SER A 76 -5.16 -14.00 -4.10
N ASN A 77 -4.47 -13.51 -3.05
CA ASN A 77 -4.06 -12.12 -2.95
C ASN A 77 -3.11 -11.76 -4.12
N GLY A 78 -1.99 -12.47 -4.27
CA GLY A 78 -1.04 -12.25 -5.37
C GLY A 78 -1.66 -12.51 -6.75
N VAL A 79 -2.40 -13.61 -6.90
CA VAL A 79 -3.09 -13.96 -8.15
C VAL A 79 -4.07 -12.87 -8.59
N GLY A 80 -4.73 -12.20 -7.64
CA GLY A 80 -5.63 -11.09 -7.89
C GLY A 80 -5.00 -9.91 -8.64
N TYR A 81 -3.66 -9.79 -8.63
CA TYR A 81 -2.92 -8.72 -9.30
C TYR A 81 -2.35 -9.12 -10.67
N HIS A 82 -2.48 -10.38 -11.12
CA HIS A 82 -2.06 -10.78 -12.47
C HIS A 82 -2.72 -9.93 -13.59
N PRO A 83 -4.00 -9.54 -13.50
CA PRO A 83 -4.60 -8.63 -14.48
C PRO A 83 -3.85 -7.30 -14.62
N VAL A 84 -3.30 -6.75 -13.52
CA VAL A 84 -2.51 -5.51 -13.56
C VAL A 84 -1.24 -5.69 -14.40
N ALA A 85 -0.58 -6.85 -14.30
CA ALA A 85 0.58 -7.16 -15.13
C ALA A 85 0.23 -7.17 -16.63
N HIS A 86 -0.90 -7.77 -17.01
CA HIS A 86 -1.37 -7.77 -18.39
C HIS A 86 -1.76 -6.38 -18.88
N GLU A 87 -2.44 -5.60 -18.05
CA GLU A 87 -2.81 -4.21 -18.36
C GLU A 87 -1.56 -3.35 -18.59
N LEU A 88 -0.54 -3.47 -17.74
CA LEU A 88 0.75 -2.77 -17.91
C LEU A 88 1.46 -3.21 -19.19
N HIS A 89 1.58 -4.52 -19.43
CA HIS A 89 2.19 -5.05 -20.64
C HIS A 89 1.50 -4.53 -21.91
N GLN A 90 0.16 -4.53 -21.94
CA GLN A 90 -0.61 -4.04 -23.06
C GLN A 90 -0.51 -2.51 -23.22
N ALA A 91 -0.64 -1.76 -22.14
CA ALA A 91 -0.64 -0.29 -22.18
C ALA A 91 0.72 0.31 -22.55
N LEU A 92 1.81 -0.42 -22.28
CA LEU A 92 3.18 0.02 -22.52
C LEU A 92 3.83 -0.65 -23.74
N ASP A 93 3.07 -1.40 -24.54
CA ASP A 93 3.55 -2.16 -25.69
C ASP A 93 4.76 -3.06 -25.34
N GLY A 94 4.71 -3.70 -24.16
CA GLY A 94 5.79 -4.54 -23.67
C GLY A 94 7.07 -3.79 -23.26
N ARG A 95 6.99 -2.48 -22.97
CA ARG A 95 8.15 -1.66 -22.58
C ARG A 95 8.00 -1.15 -21.15
N LEU A 96 8.55 -1.90 -20.20
CA LEU A 96 8.63 -1.52 -18.80
C LEU A 96 10.00 -1.89 -18.24
N ASP A 97 10.76 -0.89 -17.79
CA ASP A 97 12.08 -1.13 -17.23
C ASP A 97 12.03 -1.26 -15.70
N LEU A 98 11.26 -0.39 -15.03
CA LEU A 98 11.16 -0.35 -13.56
C LEU A 98 9.70 -0.40 -13.11
N LEU A 99 9.37 -1.38 -12.28
CA LEU A 99 8.15 -1.41 -11.47
C LEU A 99 8.49 -1.06 -10.02
N ILE A 100 7.82 -0.05 -9.47
CA ILE A 100 8.00 0.40 -8.09
C ILE A 100 6.67 0.25 -7.36
N GLY A 101 6.65 -0.42 -6.21
CA GLY A 101 5.44 -0.58 -5.42
C GLY A 101 5.69 -0.74 -3.93
N ALA A 102 4.66 -0.42 -3.15
CA ALA A 102 4.70 -0.57 -1.70
C ALA A 102 4.63 -2.04 -1.29
N VAL A 103 5.33 -2.42 -0.22
CA VAL A 103 5.32 -3.78 0.34
C VAL A 103 4.66 -3.77 1.71
N GLY A 104 3.43 -4.29 1.76
CA GLY A 104 2.75 -4.74 2.98
C GLY A 104 2.65 -6.26 2.97
N THR A 105 1.49 -6.79 2.55
CA THR A 105 1.27 -8.24 2.39
C THR A 105 2.08 -8.87 1.24
N GLY A 106 2.70 -8.07 0.36
CA GLY A 106 3.39 -8.54 -0.84
C GLY A 106 2.48 -8.78 -2.06
N GLY A 107 1.17 -8.99 -1.87
CA GLY A 107 0.26 -9.37 -2.95
C GLY A 107 0.27 -8.44 -4.17
N ALA A 108 0.24 -7.12 -3.96
CA ALA A 108 0.24 -6.16 -5.06
C ALA A 108 1.55 -6.18 -5.87
N LEU A 109 2.68 -5.95 -5.19
CA LEU A 109 3.98 -5.87 -5.87
C LEU A 109 4.43 -7.24 -6.40
N CYS A 110 4.48 -8.26 -5.53
CA CYS A 110 4.97 -9.59 -5.90
C CYS A 110 4.02 -10.28 -6.88
N GLY A 111 2.70 -10.14 -6.72
CA GLY A 111 1.73 -10.69 -7.68
C GLY A 111 1.86 -10.06 -9.07
N THR A 112 1.98 -8.73 -9.13
CA THR A 112 2.18 -8.02 -10.41
C THR A 112 3.56 -8.37 -11.01
N ALA A 113 4.63 -8.33 -10.22
CA ALA A 113 6.00 -8.60 -10.69
C ALA A 113 6.19 -10.04 -11.16
N GLY A 114 5.61 -11.01 -10.44
CA GLY A 114 5.69 -12.43 -10.79
C GLY A 114 5.08 -12.71 -12.15
N GLU A 115 3.86 -12.20 -12.40
CA GLU A 115 3.21 -12.35 -13.72
C GLU A 115 3.95 -11.54 -14.80
N LEU A 116 4.37 -10.30 -14.50
CA LEU A 116 5.13 -9.47 -15.45
C LEU A 116 6.42 -10.14 -15.92
N ARG A 117 7.16 -10.82 -15.04
CA ARG A 117 8.40 -11.52 -15.43
C ARG A 117 8.18 -12.66 -16.43
N THR A 118 6.96 -13.20 -16.52
CA THR A 118 6.61 -14.17 -17.57
C THR A 118 6.38 -13.51 -18.93
N LEU A 119 5.98 -12.24 -18.94
CA LEU A 119 5.67 -11.44 -20.13
C LEU A 119 6.89 -10.63 -20.62
N MET A 120 7.65 -10.10 -19.66
CA MET A 120 8.79 -9.19 -19.82
C MET A 120 9.86 -9.55 -18.76
N PRO A 121 10.78 -10.48 -19.05
CA PRO A 121 11.72 -11.02 -18.05
C PRO A 121 12.75 -10.01 -17.54
N ASP A 122 12.96 -8.90 -18.25
CA ASP A 122 13.99 -7.89 -17.94
C ASP A 122 13.49 -6.77 -17.00
N VAL A 123 12.24 -6.83 -16.53
CA VAL A 123 11.69 -5.80 -15.63
C VAL A 123 12.38 -5.83 -14.27
N THR A 124 12.89 -4.67 -13.85
CA THR A 124 13.44 -4.47 -12.50
C THR A 124 12.34 -4.08 -11.53
N THR A 125 12.23 -4.78 -10.41
CA THR A 125 11.19 -4.56 -9.40
C THR A 125 11.78 -3.96 -8.13
N ILE A 126 11.22 -2.84 -7.70
CA ILE A 126 11.63 -2.10 -6.51
C ILE A 126 10.51 -2.13 -5.48
N GLY A 127 10.80 -2.71 -4.31
CA GLY A 127 9.91 -2.72 -3.16
C GLY A 127 10.15 -1.52 -2.27
N VAL A 128 9.08 -0.83 -1.87
CA VAL A 128 9.13 0.34 -0.98
C VAL A 128 8.41 0.00 0.32
N GLU A 129 9.06 0.21 1.45
CA GLU A 129 8.43 0.12 2.76
C GLU A 129 8.73 1.36 3.63
N PRO A 130 7.99 1.59 4.72
CA PRO A 130 8.28 2.65 5.66
C PRO A 130 9.63 2.46 6.36
N LYS A 131 10.33 3.57 6.68
CA LYS A 131 11.35 3.52 7.74
C LYS A 131 10.67 3.08 9.03
N GLY A 132 11.23 2.08 9.71
CA GLY A 132 10.64 1.44 10.89
C GLY A 132 9.94 0.09 10.61
N SER A 133 9.61 -0.21 9.34
CA SER A 133 9.22 -1.55 8.92
C SER A 133 10.40 -2.52 8.95
N ILE A 134 10.15 -3.82 9.17
CA ILE A 134 11.19 -4.85 9.29
C ILE A 134 11.45 -5.66 8.01
N ALA A 135 10.62 -5.55 6.95
CA ALA A 135 10.67 -6.50 5.84
C ALA A 135 11.99 -6.46 5.06
N PHE A 136 12.62 -5.29 4.92
CA PHE A 136 13.97 -5.14 4.35
C PHE A 136 15.06 -4.91 5.42
N GLY A 137 14.82 -5.32 6.67
CA GLY A 137 15.76 -5.20 7.80
C GLY A 137 15.83 -3.81 8.42
N GLY A 138 16.90 -3.49 9.15
CA GLY A 138 17.08 -2.20 9.84
C GLY A 138 16.35 -2.09 11.20
N PRO A 139 16.48 -0.96 11.91
CA PRO A 139 15.84 -0.77 13.21
C PRO A 139 14.33 -0.59 13.06
N ALA A 140 13.56 -1.33 13.85
CA ALA A 140 12.14 -1.15 13.94
C ALA A 140 11.79 0.10 14.76
N HIS A 141 10.74 0.82 14.33
CA HIS A 141 10.12 1.91 15.06
C HIS A 141 8.76 2.22 14.42
N ASP A 142 7.94 3.01 15.10
CA ASP A 142 6.61 3.37 14.61
C ASP A 142 6.68 4.19 13.32
N TYR A 143 5.69 3.98 12.48
CA TYR A 143 5.45 4.74 11.26
C TYR A 143 3.94 4.91 11.06
N HIS A 144 3.57 5.93 10.29
CA HIS A 144 2.19 6.31 10.08
C HIS A 144 1.68 6.04 8.66
N GLN A 145 2.54 5.60 7.75
CA GLN A 145 2.13 5.06 6.46
C GLN A 145 1.23 3.83 6.66
N SER A 146 -0.03 3.90 6.22
CA SER A 146 -0.97 2.79 6.36
C SER A 146 -0.97 1.85 5.16
N GLY A 147 -1.23 0.56 5.40
CA GLY A 147 -1.40 -0.44 4.35
C GLY A 147 -0.10 -0.93 3.71
N THR A 148 1.05 -0.53 4.27
CA THR A 148 2.39 -0.95 3.87
C THR A 148 3.26 -1.13 5.11
N GLY A 149 4.36 -1.87 4.98
CA GLY A 149 5.26 -2.22 6.06
C GLY A 149 4.80 -3.40 6.90
N THR A 150 5.77 -3.96 7.63
CA THR A 150 5.62 -5.01 8.63
C THR A 150 6.16 -4.45 9.95
N PRO A 151 5.33 -4.25 10.99
CA PRO A 151 5.79 -3.72 12.28
C PRO A 151 6.66 -4.74 13.04
N GLU A 152 7.32 -4.30 14.11
CA GLU A 152 8.08 -5.21 14.99
C GLU A 152 7.17 -6.29 15.57
N GLY A 153 7.68 -7.52 15.63
CA GLY A 153 6.94 -8.66 16.19
C GLY A 153 5.88 -9.27 15.27
N ALA A 154 5.59 -8.67 14.12
CA ALA A 154 4.73 -9.28 13.11
C ALA A 154 5.51 -10.27 12.21
N GLU A 155 4.82 -11.29 11.72
CA GLU A 155 5.37 -12.22 10.74
C GLU A 155 5.29 -11.61 9.32
N ILE A 156 6.35 -11.80 8.54
CA ILE A 156 6.33 -11.45 7.12
C ILE A 156 5.57 -12.56 6.38
N GLY A 157 4.42 -12.22 5.80
CA GLY A 157 3.56 -13.18 5.10
C GLY A 157 4.24 -13.85 3.90
N ALA A 158 3.80 -15.08 3.57
CA ALA A 158 4.34 -15.90 2.49
C ALA A 158 4.23 -15.26 1.09
N LEU A 159 3.41 -14.22 0.94
CA LEU A 159 3.19 -13.49 -0.31
C LEU A 159 4.30 -12.45 -0.58
N VAL A 160 5.14 -12.13 0.39
CA VAL A 160 6.35 -11.33 0.19
C VAL A 160 7.46 -12.24 -0.35
N ASP A 161 7.47 -12.41 -1.68
CA ASP A 161 8.54 -13.15 -2.36
C ASP A 161 9.72 -12.22 -2.66
N PHE A 162 10.76 -12.30 -1.83
CA PHE A 162 11.99 -11.52 -1.99
C PHE A 162 12.75 -11.82 -3.30
N ALA A 163 12.54 -12.98 -3.95
CA ALA A 163 13.16 -13.27 -5.23
C ALA A 163 12.55 -12.45 -6.39
N LEU A 164 11.36 -11.87 -6.16
CA LEU A 164 10.70 -10.96 -7.09
C LEU A 164 11.02 -9.48 -6.82
N ILE A 165 11.80 -9.17 -5.78
CA ILE A 165 12.18 -7.81 -5.40
C ILE A 165 13.67 -7.64 -5.63
N ASP A 166 14.05 -6.96 -6.72
CA ASP A 166 15.45 -6.73 -7.06
C ASP A 166 16.12 -5.71 -6.13
N GLU A 167 15.34 -4.75 -5.64
CA GLU A 167 15.82 -3.74 -4.68
C GLU A 167 14.73 -3.41 -3.65
N GLY A 168 15.05 -3.54 -2.35
CA GLY A 168 14.22 -3.08 -1.25
C GLY A 168 14.68 -1.72 -0.74
N VAL A 169 13.77 -0.74 -0.68
CA VAL A 169 14.07 0.63 -0.21
C VAL A 169 13.12 1.06 0.91
N LYS A 170 13.63 1.94 1.78
CA LYS A 170 12.87 2.50 2.90
C LYS A 170 12.61 3.99 2.70
N VAL A 171 11.34 4.40 2.74
CA VAL A 171 10.92 5.81 2.64
C VAL A 171 10.22 6.22 3.94
N GLY A 172 10.63 7.35 4.52
CA GLY A 172 10.04 7.84 5.77
C GLY A 172 8.70 8.53 5.55
N ASP A 173 7.94 8.68 6.64
CA ASP A 173 6.63 9.33 6.61
C ASP A 173 6.70 10.76 6.09
N VAL A 174 7.73 11.52 6.46
CA VAL A 174 7.94 12.89 5.99
C VAL A 174 8.03 12.93 4.46
N GLU A 175 8.90 12.11 3.87
CA GLU A 175 9.08 12.09 2.42
C GLU A 175 7.84 11.57 1.69
N ALA A 176 7.19 10.54 2.23
CA ALA A 176 5.99 9.95 1.67
C ALA A 176 4.81 10.94 1.67
N PHE A 177 4.52 11.56 2.81
CA PHE A 177 3.36 12.44 2.98
C PHE A 177 3.55 13.77 2.27
N ALA A 178 4.76 14.35 2.31
CA ALA A 178 5.08 15.53 1.52
C ALA A 178 4.87 15.26 0.01
N THR A 179 5.24 14.06 -0.46
CA THR A 179 5.03 13.66 -1.86
C THR A 179 3.56 13.50 -2.19
N ALA A 180 2.78 12.82 -1.36
CA ALA A 180 1.33 12.67 -1.56
C ALA A 180 0.63 14.03 -1.67
N ARG A 181 1.00 15.00 -0.81
CA ARG A 181 0.46 16.36 -0.79
C ARG A 181 0.87 17.18 -2.02
N ALA A 182 2.12 17.08 -2.45
CA ALA A 182 2.60 17.72 -3.68
C ALA A 182 1.90 17.17 -4.93
N VAL A 183 1.73 15.84 -5.01
CA VAL A 183 1.00 15.18 -6.09
C VAL A 183 -0.48 15.55 -6.07
N ALA A 184 -1.11 15.72 -4.91
CA ALA A 184 -2.50 16.20 -4.83
C ALA A 184 -2.70 17.57 -5.50
N ARG A 185 -1.72 18.48 -5.36
CA ARG A 185 -1.74 19.79 -6.05
C ARG A 185 -1.63 19.67 -7.57
N THR A 186 -1.24 18.51 -8.08
CA THR A 186 -1.25 18.21 -9.52
C THR A 186 -2.62 17.78 -10.05
N GLY A 187 -3.59 17.51 -9.17
CA GLY A 187 -4.91 16.99 -9.50
C GLY A 187 -5.08 15.49 -9.22
N LEU A 188 -4.07 14.82 -8.66
CA LEU A 188 -4.10 13.39 -8.33
C LEU A 188 -4.04 13.20 -6.81
N LEU A 189 -5.18 12.91 -6.19
CA LEU A 189 -5.27 12.69 -4.75
C LEU A 189 -4.93 11.24 -4.40
N ILE A 190 -3.68 10.98 -3.99
CA ILE A 190 -3.15 9.63 -3.70
C ILE A 190 -2.97 9.39 -2.19
N GLY A 191 -2.95 8.14 -1.75
CA GLY A 191 -2.67 7.79 -0.35
C GLY A 191 -1.22 7.96 0.08
N GLY A 192 -0.98 7.85 1.40
CA GLY A 192 0.33 8.07 2.00
C GLY A 192 1.41 7.07 1.55
N SER A 193 1.08 5.79 1.46
CA SER A 193 2.00 4.74 0.98
C SER A 193 2.38 4.93 -0.49
N ALA A 194 1.42 5.30 -1.34
CA ALA A 194 1.66 5.69 -2.73
C ALA A 194 2.58 6.92 -2.83
N GLY A 195 2.47 7.86 -1.88
CA GLY A 195 3.42 8.97 -1.74
C GLY A 195 4.87 8.50 -1.59
N GLY A 196 5.12 7.45 -0.81
CA GLY A 196 6.44 6.83 -0.67
C GLY A 196 6.96 6.20 -1.98
N VAL A 197 6.08 5.50 -2.71
CA VAL A 197 6.40 4.91 -4.03
C VAL A 197 6.75 5.99 -5.05
N VAL A 198 5.93 7.04 -5.14
CA VAL A 198 6.16 8.16 -6.06
C VAL A 198 7.42 8.94 -5.68
N HIS A 199 7.68 9.10 -4.37
CA HIS A 199 8.91 9.74 -3.90
C HIS A 199 10.15 9.02 -4.44
N GLU A 200 10.16 7.70 -4.33
CA GLU A 200 11.26 6.88 -4.80
C GLU A 200 11.42 6.97 -6.33
N ALA A 201 10.32 6.93 -7.08
CA ALA A 201 10.34 7.14 -8.53
C ALA A 201 10.98 8.50 -8.88
N LEU A 202 10.49 9.59 -8.27
CA LEU A 202 11.01 10.96 -8.49
C LEU A 202 12.48 11.11 -8.11
N ARG A 203 12.95 10.37 -7.10
CA ARG A 203 14.36 10.36 -6.69
C ARG A 203 15.26 9.69 -7.73
N ARG A 204 14.79 8.64 -8.41
CA ARG A 204 15.55 7.87 -9.41
C ARG A 204 15.58 8.52 -10.78
N LEU A 205 14.48 9.14 -11.22
CA LEU A 205 14.32 9.67 -12.57
C LEU A 205 15.55 10.46 -13.11
N PRO A 206 16.20 11.35 -12.33
CA PRO A 206 17.36 12.11 -12.83
C PRO A 206 18.59 11.26 -13.19
N SER A 207 18.70 10.05 -12.66
CA SER A 207 19.82 9.12 -12.90
C SER A 207 19.54 8.06 -13.96
N LEU A 208 18.31 7.96 -14.44
CA LEU A 208 17.92 6.93 -15.42
C LEU A 208 18.28 7.37 -16.86
N PRO A 209 18.66 6.42 -17.74
CA PRO A 209 18.86 6.71 -19.15
C PRO A 209 17.61 7.33 -19.81
N PRO A 210 17.78 8.22 -20.81
CA PRO A 210 16.66 8.67 -21.63
C PRO A 210 15.93 7.49 -22.28
N GLY A 211 14.60 7.48 -22.23
CA GLY A 211 13.76 6.42 -22.79
C GLY A 211 13.38 5.32 -21.80
N THR A 212 13.92 5.33 -20.57
CA THR A 212 13.49 4.41 -19.50
C THR A 212 12.04 4.63 -19.11
N THR A 213 11.27 3.55 -19.05
CA THR A 213 9.87 3.52 -18.61
C THR A 213 9.77 3.03 -17.17
N VAL A 214 9.24 3.90 -16.30
CA VAL A 214 9.06 3.64 -14.87
C VAL A 214 7.57 3.66 -14.53
N VAL A 215 7.10 2.63 -13.83
CA VAL A 215 5.74 2.55 -13.28
C VAL A 215 5.81 2.59 -11.76
N ALA A 216 5.08 3.53 -11.17
CA ALA A 216 4.83 3.62 -9.74
C ALA A 216 3.39 3.14 -9.45
N LEU A 217 3.23 2.08 -8.66
CA LEU A 217 1.92 1.59 -8.26
C LEU A 217 1.29 2.50 -7.22
N VAL A 218 0.08 2.96 -7.50
CA VAL A 218 -0.76 3.75 -6.59
C VAL A 218 -1.93 2.87 -6.15
N ASN A 219 -1.88 2.38 -4.92
CA ASN A 219 -2.81 1.34 -4.43
C ASN A 219 -4.14 1.90 -3.91
N ASP A 220 -4.25 3.21 -3.66
CA ASP A 220 -5.46 3.86 -3.19
C ASP A 220 -5.50 5.38 -3.43
N GLY A 221 -6.70 5.94 -3.27
CA GLY A 221 -6.94 7.38 -3.28
C GLY A 221 -6.72 8.03 -1.90
N GLY A 222 -6.50 9.34 -1.93
CA GLY A 222 -6.19 10.15 -0.75
C GLY A 222 -7.40 10.52 0.13
N GLU A 223 -8.63 10.26 -0.32
CA GLU A 223 -9.88 10.69 0.32
C GLU A 223 -10.06 10.20 1.76
N LYS A 224 -9.55 9.00 2.07
CA LYS A 224 -9.62 8.43 3.43
C LYS A 224 -8.57 8.99 4.39
N TYR A 225 -7.70 9.88 3.90
CA TYR A 225 -6.59 10.49 4.64
C TYR A 225 -6.74 12.01 4.80
N LEU A 226 -7.93 12.56 4.50
CA LEU A 226 -8.18 14.00 4.60
C LEU A 226 -7.97 14.52 6.03
N ASP A 227 -8.32 13.73 7.04
CA ASP A 227 -8.13 14.05 8.46
C ASP A 227 -6.75 13.61 9.01
N THR A 228 -5.85 13.13 8.14
CA THR A 228 -4.51 12.64 8.53
C THR A 228 -3.41 13.23 7.65
N VAL A 229 -3.00 12.54 6.58
CA VAL A 229 -1.89 12.93 5.67
C VAL A 229 -2.13 14.32 5.06
N PHE A 230 -3.39 14.70 4.83
CA PHE A 230 -3.74 15.99 4.26
C PHE A 230 -4.12 17.06 5.31
N ASP A 231 -4.06 16.74 6.61
CA ASP A 231 -4.34 17.68 7.70
C ASP A 231 -3.04 18.21 8.35
N ASP A 232 -2.84 19.53 8.29
CA ASP A 232 -1.62 20.18 8.83
C ASP A 232 -1.50 20.02 10.35
N GLY A 233 -2.62 20.01 11.08
CA GLY A 233 -2.63 19.84 12.53
C GLY A 233 -2.19 18.44 12.94
N TRP A 234 -2.69 17.42 12.24
CA TRP A 234 -2.34 16.02 12.44
C TRP A 234 -0.86 15.76 12.16
N LEU A 235 -0.33 16.34 11.08
CA LEU A 235 1.09 16.27 10.74
C LEU A 235 1.96 17.02 11.76
N ALA A 236 1.60 18.25 12.13
CA ALA A 236 2.35 19.04 13.08
C ALA A 236 2.41 18.38 14.47
N ALA A 237 1.31 17.79 14.93
CA ALA A 237 1.24 17.06 16.20
C ALA A 237 2.19 15.84 16.26
N ARG A 238 2.63 15.34 15.09
CA ARG A 238 3.53 14.18 14.95
C ARG A 238 4.92 14.56 14.46
N GLY A 239 5.21 15.85 14.29
CA GLY A 239 6.49 16.30 13.73
C GLY A 239 6.72 15.92 12.27
N LEU A 240 5.65 15.65 11.51
CA LEU A 240 5.69 15.19 10.13
C LEU A 240 5.46 16.32 9.11
N LEU A 241 5.03 17.50 9.57
CA LEU A 241 4.82 18.65 8.70
C LEU A 241 6.16 19.20 8.23
N ALA A 242 6.47 19.04 6.93
CA ALA A 242 7.75 19.43 6.35
C ALA A 242 7.56 20.28 5.08
N PRO A 243 7.23 21.58 5.21
CA PRO A 243 6.98 22.47 4.07
C PRO A 243 8.17 22.59 3.11
N ASP A 244 9.40 22.42 3.60
CA ASP A 244 10.61 22.50 2.78
C ASP A 244 10.75 21.28 1.86
N VAL A 245 10.43 20.08 2.37
CA VAL A 245 10.42 18.84 1.59
C VAL A 245 9.30 18.88 0.55
N GLU A 246 8.12 19.38 0.92
CA GLU A 246 7.01 19.60 -0.02
C GLU A 246 7.42 20.52 -1.17
N ARG A 247 8.09 21.65 -0.88
CA ARG A 247 8.56 22.58 -1.92
C ARG A 247 9.60 21.93 -2.83
N GLU A 248 10.53 21.13 -2.28
CA GLU A 248 11.52 20.43 -3.09
C GLU A 248 10.84 19.47 -4.09
N ILE A 249 9.80 18.75 -3.65
CA ILE A 249 9.04 17.84 -4.51
C ILE A 249 8.25 18.62 -5.57
N ASP A 250 7.60 19.73 -5.20
CA ASP A 250 6.90 20.61 -6.16
C ASP A 250 7.86 21.14 -7.24
N GLU A 251 9.09 21.51 -6.86
CA GLU A 251 10.12 21.95 -7.81
C GLU A 251 10.53 20.83 -8.77
N ARG A 252 10.70 19.59 -8.27
CA ARG A 252 11.00 18.42 -9.09
C ARG A 252 9.85 18.12 -10.07
N LEU A 253 8.61 18.07 -9.60
CA LEU A 253 7.42 17.89 -10.43
C LEU A 253 7.29 19.02 -11.47
N GLY A 254 7.56 20.26 -11.07
CA GLY A 254 7.55 21.42 -11.96
C GLY A 254 8.60 21.35 -13.07
N LYS A 255 9.79 20.78 -12.81
CA LYS A 255 10.82 20.53 -13.83
C LYS A 255 10.36 19.46 -14.82
N LEU A 256 9.78 18.36 -14.34
CA LEU A 256 9.29 17.27 -15.19
C LEU A 256 8.16 17.70 -16.13
N ARG A 257 7.27 18.61 -15.70
CA ARG A 257 6.18 19.13 -16.54
C ARG A 257 6.62 20.05 -17.68
N ARG A 258 7.83 20.61 -17.60
CA ARG A 258 8.36 21.56 -18.60
C ARG A 258 9.20 20.90 -19.68
N ASN A 259 9.60 19.65 -19.46
CA ASN A 259 10.33 18.81 -20.41
C ASN A 259 9.35 17.92 -21.18
#